data_AF-A0A1V5MB71-F1
#
_entry.id   AF-A0A1V5MB71-F1
#
_cell.length_a   1.000
_cell.length_b   1.000
_cell.length_c   1.000
_cell.angle_alpha   90.00
_cell.angle_beta   90.00
_cell.angle_gamma   90.00
#
_symmetry.space_group_name_H-M   'P 1'
#
loop_
_entity.id
_entity.type
_entity.pdbx_description
1 polymer ?
#
loop_
_entity_poly.entity_id
_entity_poly.type
_entity_poly.pdbx_seq_one_letter_code
_entity_poly.pdbx_strand_id
1 'polypeptide(L)'
;MKKLIITGVIIAAIAAVGFSLYGFFNSLNSQRVQYETSLTASYQKNQTELDTYVKQIKEAVGIANLKSDKLDQVLRNAVSGRYGDSNAAGNRQGQGGAFFSAIVEAYPDIRGQLDLYDRIAERVFSGREAFKQKQNALLGEVQAYEVWMNDGLVQSIMIKRVIGAPTDLLQARIGTKVLRGQAALDQIRLVVTSKGTNESFESGQEEAIDFGGKKN
;
A
#
# COMPACT_ATOMS: atom_id res chain seq x y z
N MET A 1 -41.52 1.89 -51.34
CA MET A 1 -41.50 0.87 -50.26
C MET A 1 -40.11 0.26 -50.02
N LYS A 2 -39.48 -0.43 -50.98
CA LYS A 2 -38.15 -1.06 -50.78
C LYS A 2 -37.04 -0.12 -50.24
N LYS A 3 -36.96 1.11 -50.75
CA LYS A 3 -35.98 2.12 -50.26
C LYS A 3 -36.21 2.52 -48.80
N LEU A 4 -37.46 2.70 -48.37
CA LEU A 4 -37.80 3.04 -46.98
C LEU A 4 -37.49 1.89 -46.01
N ILE A 5 -37.70 0.64 -46.43
CA ILE A 5 -37.33 -0.55 -45.65
C ILE A 5 -35.81 -0.62 -45.49
N ILE A 6 -35.05 -0.43 -46.56
CA ILE A 6 -33.58 -0.44 -46.52
C ILE A 6 -33.05 0.70 -45.61
N THR A 7 -33.59 1.91 -45.75
CA THR A 7 -33.20 3.04 -44.88
C THR A 7 -33.57 2.78 -43.42
N GLY A 8 -34.73 2.20 -43.14
CA GLY A 8 -35.14 1.82 -41.79
C GLY A 8 -34.20 0.78 -41.16
N VAL A 9 -33.79 -0.23 -41.92
CA VAL A 9 -32.83 -1.25 -41.46
C VAL A 9 -31.45 -0.64 -41.18
N ILE A 10 -30.96 0.26 -42.02
CA ILE A 10 -29.67 0.94 -41.81
C ILE A 10 -29.69 1.80 -40.54
N ILE A 11 -30.76 2.57 -40.34
CA ILE A 11 -30.91 3.41 -39.12
C ILE A 11 -30.99 2.52 -37.89
N ALA A 12 -31.75 1.43 -37.93
CA ALA A 12 -31.85 0.48 -36.82
C ALA A 12 -30.50 -0.17 -36.50
N ALA A 13 -29.71 -0.54 -37.52
CA ALA A 13 -28.38 -1.10 -37.35
C ALA A 13 -27.40 -0.10 -36.72
N ILE A 14 -27.39 1.15 -37.18
CA ILE A 14 -26.55 2.22 -36.60
C ILE A 14 -26.95 2.49 -35.15
N ALA A 15 -28.25 2.59 -34.87
CA ALA A 15 -28.76 2.79 -33.52
C ALA A 15 -28.34 1.62 -32.60
N ALA A 16 -28.48 0.38 -33.05
CA ALA A 16 -28.07 -0.80 -32.29
C ALA A 16 -26.57 -0.75 -31.93
N VAL A 17 -25.70 -0.44 -32.89
CA VAL A 17 -24.25 -0.26 -32.64
C VAL A 17 -23.99 0.88 -31.65
N GLY A 18 -24.68 2.02 -31.80
CA GLY A 18 -24.55 3.15 -30.90
C GLY A 18 -24.94 2.80 -29.45
N PHE A 19 -26.06 2.09 -29.25
CA PHE A 19 -26.49 1.63 -27.94
C PHE A 19 -25.52 0.61 -27.33
N SER A 20 -24.99 -0.32 -28.13
CA SER A 20 -23.99 -1.28 -27.67
C SER A 20 -22.70 -0.60 -27.22
N LEU A 21 -22.20 0.38 -27.98
CA LEU A 21 -21.01 1.15 -27.61
C LEU A 21 -21.24 2.00 -26.35
N TYR A 22 -22.43 2.62 -26.23
CA TYR A 22 -22.78 3.37 -25.03
C TYR A 22 -22.84 2.49 -23.78
N GLY A 23 -23.49 1.32 -23.87
CA GLY A 23 -23.55 0.36 -22.77
C GLY A 23 -22.17 -0.14 -22.34
N PHE A 24 -21.31 -0.43 -23.31
CA PHE A 24 -19.93 -0.82 -23.07
C PHE A 24 -19.13 0.31 -22.38
N PHE A 25 -19.20 1.53 -22.90
CA PHE A 25 -18.53 2.70 -22.29
C PHE A 25 -19.01 2.96 -20.86
N ASN A 26 -20.33 2.89 -20.62
CA ASN A 26 -20.88 3.10 -19.30
C ASN A 26 -20.41 2.02 -18.30
N SER A 27 -20.35 0.76 -18.73
CA SER A 27 -19.80 -0.33 -17.92
C SER A 27 -18.33 -0.10 -17.54
N LEU A 28 -17.49 0.29 -18.50
CA LEU A 28 -16.09 0.62 -18.24
C LEU A 28 -15.95 1.81 -17.28
N ASN A 29 -16.76 2.86 -17.44
CA ASN A 29 -16.72 4.00 -16.53
C ASN A 29 -17.19 3.64 -15.11
N SER A 30 -18.21 2.80 -14.96
CA SER A 30 -18.62 2.29 -13.65
C SER A 30 -17.52 1.45 -12.98
N GLN A 31 -16.88 0.55 -13.73
CA GLN A 31 -15.75 -0.24 -13.23
C GLN A 31 -14.58 0.65 -12.82
N ARG A 32 -14.24 1.66 -13.62
CA ARG A 32 -13.23 2.67 -13.28
C ARG A 32 -13.52 3.30 -11.92
N VAL A 33 -14.75 3.81 -11.73
CA VAL A 33 -15.15 4.48 -10.47
C VAL A 33 -14.95 3.54 -9.30
N GLN A 34 -15.34 2.27 -9.44
CA GLN A 34 -15.17 1.26 -8.40
C GLN A 34 -13.70 1.01 -8.07
N TYR A 35 -12.85 0.77 -9.07
CA TYR A 35 -11.42 0.53 -8.87
C TYR A 35 -10.71 1.73 -8.24
N GLU A 36 -10.89 2.93 -8.79
CA GLU A 36 -10.17 4.13 -8.34
C GLU A 36 -10.61 4.57 -6.93
N THR A 37 -11.89 4.39 -6.60
CA THR A 37 -12.41 4.65 -5.24
C THR A 37 -11.92 3.59 -4.26
N SER A 38 -11.89 2.30 -4.65
CA SER A 38 -11.36 1.22 -3.82
C SER A 38 -9.90 1.43 -3.50
N LEU A 39 -9.06 1.67 -4.51
CA LEU A 39 -7.62 1.91 -4.34
C LEU A 39 -7.34 3.10 -3.42
N THR A 40 -8.06 4.21 -3.62
CA THR A 40 -7.97 5.39 -2.74
C THR A 40 -8.33 5.04 -1.29
N ALA A 41 -9.42 4.31 -1.09
CA ALA A 41 -9.88 3.91 0.24
C ALA A 41 -8.92 2.92 0.91
N SER A 42 -8.45 1.90 0.19
CA SER A 42 -7.50 0.89 0.68
C SER A 42 -6.16 1.54 1.05
N TYR A 43 -5.67 2.49 0.25
CA TYR A 43 -4.46 3.26 0.58
C TYR A 43 -4.63 4.08 1.87
N GLN A 44 -5.77 4.77 2.05
CA GLN A 44 -6.05 5.55 3.26
C GLN A 44 -6.26 4.66 4.50
N LYS A 45 -6.88 3.48 4.33
CA LYS A 45 -7.02 2.48 5.38
C LYS A 45 -5.65 1.98 5.84
N ASN A 46 -4.75 1.67 4.91
CA ASN A 46 -3.39 1.23 5.24
C ASN A 46 -2.61 2.29 6.05
N GLN A 47 -2.79 3.57 5.73
CA GLN A 47 -2.19 4.67 6.51
C GLN A 47 -2.78 4.75 7.94
N THR A 48 -4.10 4.65 8.07
CA THR A 48 -4.80 4.66 9.36
C THR A 48 -4.39 3.46 10.22
N GLU A 49 -4.21 2.30 9.60
CA GLU A 49 -3.78 1.07 10.28
C GLU A 49 -2.37 1.23 10.86
N LEU A 50 -1.42 1.74 10.07
CA LEU A 50 -0.06 2.04 10.55
C LEU A 50 -0.07 3.02 11.73
N ASP A 51 -0.90 4.08 11.64
CA ASP A 51 -1.05 5.05 12.73
C ASP A 51 -1.65 4.43 14.00
N THR A 52 -2.60 3.50 13.83
CA THR A 52 -3.22 2.77 14.94
C THR A 52 -2.20 1.89 15.65
N TYR A 53 -1.37 1.14 14.92
CA TYR A 53 -0.29 0.35 15.54
C TYR A 53 0.71 1.22 16.29
N VAL A 54 1.09 2.37 15.74
CA VAL A 54 1.97 3.33 16.41
C VAL A 54 1.37 3.78 17.74
N LYS A 55 0.08 4.14 17.76
CA LYS A 55 -0.64 4.56 18.97
C LYS A 55 -0.71 3.43 20.00
N GLN A 56 -1.07 2.22 19.59
CA GLN A 56 -1.13 1.04 20.47
C GLN A 56 0.22 0.72 21.10
N ILE A 57 1.31 0.86 20.34
CA ILE A 57 2.66 0.68 20.88
C ILE A 57 2.98 1.80 21.89
N LYS A 58 2.66 3.07 21.62
CA LYS A 58 2.86 4.16 22.60
C LYS A 58 2.11 3.91 23.90
N GLU A 59 0.85 3.48 23.80
CA GLU A 59 0.03 3.09 24.95
C GLU A 59 0.66 1.92 25.72
N ALA A 60 1.24 0.94 25.00
CA ALA A 60 1.99 -0.17 25.60
C ALA A 60 3.15 0.31 26.47
N VAL A 61 3.90 1.30 25.98
CA VAL A 61 5.08 1.84 26.65
C VAL A 61 4.70 2.77 27.81
N GLY A 62 3.42 3.09 28.00
CA GLY A 62 2.98 4.08 28.98
C GLY A 62 3.44 5.51 28.64
N ILE A 63 3.97 5.72 27.42
CA ILE A 63 4.49 7.00 26.94
C ILE A 63 3.34 7.77 26.29
N ALA A 64 2.28 8.04 27.08
CA ALA A 64 1.17 8.87 26.61
C ALA A 64 1.54 10.36 26.55
N ASN A 65 2.56 10.79 27.33
CA ASN A 65 2.87 12.21 27.54
C ASN A 65 4.10 12.75 26.80
N LEU A 66 4.86 11.93 26.07
CA LEU A 66 6.07 12.38 25.37
C LEU A 66 5.86 12.22 23.87
N LYS A 67 5.22 13.24 23.27
CA LYS A 67 5.10 13.45 21.82
C LYS A 67 6.48 13.71 21.21
N SER A 68 7.33 12.69 21.16
CA SER A 68 8.58 12.79 20.41
C SER A 68 8.32 12.29 18.99
N ASP A 69 8.35 13.19 18.00
CA ASP A 69 8.23 12.84 16.57
C ASP A 69 9.23 11.74 16.15
N LYS A 70 10.38 11.68 16.85
CA LYS A 70 11.37 10.61 16.68
C LYS A 70 10.83 9.25 17.09
N LEU A 71 10.07 9.16 18.19
CA LEU A 71 9.44 7.90 18.61
C LEU A 71 8.42 7.45 17.56
N ASP A 72 7.57 8.36 17.07
CA ASP A 72 6.59 8.06 16.02
C ASP A 72 7.27 7.50 14.78
N GLN A 73 8.37 8.12 14.36
CA GLN A 73 9.16 7.66 13.23
C GLN A 73 9.77 6.29 13.49
N VAL A 74 10.30 6.04 14.69
CA VAL A 74 10.87 4.74 15.10
C VAL A 74 9.80 3.64 15.08
N LEU A 75 8.62 3.91 15.64
CA LEU A 75 7.49 2.99 15.67
C LEU A 75 6.93 2.72 14.27
N ARG A 76 6.73 3.77 13.45
CA ARG A 76 6.28 3.63 12.05
C ARG A 76 7.25 2.81 11.25
N ASN A 77 8.54 3.11 11.34
CA ASN A 77 9.59 2.37 10.65
C ASN A 77 9.70 0.92 11.14
N ALA A 78 9.44 0.65 12.42
CA ALA A 78 9.40 -0.72 12.90
C ALA A 78 8.20 -1.46 12.29
N VAL A 79 6.98 -0.96 12.43
CA VAL A 79 5.78 -1.64 11.89
C VAL A 79 5.84 -1.79 10.35
N SER A 80 6.46 -0.84 9.66
CA SER A 80 6.60 -0.87 8.19
C SER A 80 7.80 -1.67 7.66
N GLY A 81 8.61 -2.31 8.51
CA GLY A 81 9.74 -3.13 8.02
C GLY A 81 11.12 -2.51 8.25
N ARG A 82 11.23 -1.18 8.19
CA ARG A 82 12.47 -0.38 8.15
C ARG A 82 13.48 -0.51 9.30
N TYR A 83 13.10 -1.08 10.44
CA TYR A 83 14.05 -1.43 11.51
C TYR A 83 14.13 -2.94 11.82
N GLY A 84 13.53 -3.79 10.98
CA GLY A 84 13.50 -5.25 11.21
C GLY A 84 14.33 -6.08 10.25
N ASP A 85 15.18 -5.46 9.44
CA ASP A 85 15.98 -6.18 8.43
C ASP A 85 17.33 -6.67 8.97
N SER A 86 17.28 -7.22 10.18
CA SER A 86 18.34 -8.08 10.70
C SER A 86 17.63 -9.18 11.48
N ASN A 87 17.62 -10.40 10.91
CA ASN A 87 17.12 -11.66 11.47
C ASN A 87 15.69 -12.07 11.11
N ALA A 88 15.42 -12.33 9.83
CA ALA A 88 14.35 -13.21 9.39
C ALA A 88 14.67 -14.70 9.73
N ALA A 89 14.65 -15.06 11.02
CA ALA A 89 14.44 -16.43 11.52
C ALA A 89 14.44 -16.45 13.05
N GLY A 90 13.28 -16.66 13.66
CA GLY A 90 13.14 -17.53 14.84
C GLY A 90 13.79 -17.15 16.19
N ASN A 91 14.26 -15.92 16.45
CA ASN A 91 14.84 -15.59 17.76
C ASN A 91 14.22 -14.35 18.42
N ARG A 92 13.37 -14.59 19.43
CA ARG A 92 12.71 -13.58 20.28
C ARG A 92 13.69 -12.69 21.07
N GLN A 93 14.99 -12.99 21.06
CA GLN A 93 16.02 -12.34 21.88
C GLN A 93 17.01 -11.43 21.15
N GLY A 94 16.87 -11.20 19.83
CA GLY A 94 17.78 -10.32 19.07
C GLY A 94 17.12 -9.40 18.03
N GLN A 95 15.80 -9.48 17.86
CA GLN A 95 15.08 -8.92 16.70
C GLN A 95 14.55 -7.48 16.87
N GLY A 96 15.08 -6.73 17.83
CA GLY A 96 14.72 -5.33 17.96
C GLY A 96 15.88 -4.45 18.41
N GLY A 97 17.13 -4.87 18.20
CA GLY A 97 18.31 -4.10 18.61
C GLY A 97 18.25 -2.64 18.17
N ALA A 98 17.99 -2.35 16.90
CA ALA A 98 17.89 -0.98 16.40
C ALA A 98 16.64 -0.23 16.88
N PHE A 99 15.48 -0.91 16.85
CA PHE A 99 14.21 -0.34 17.30
C PHE A 99 14.20 -0.03 18.81
N PHE A 100 14.52 -1.03 19.64
CA PHE A 100 14.63 -0.88 21.08
C PHE A 100 15.84 -0.04 21.47
N SER A 101 16.97 -0.05 20.76
CA SER A 101 18.04 0.92 21.01
C SER A 101 17.54 2.34 20.79
N ALA A 102 16.78 2.60 19.72
CA ALA A 102 16.23 3.93 19.48
C ALA A 102 15.17 4.32 20.55
N ILE A 103 14.38 3.37 21.05
CA ILE A 103 13.45 3.62 22.16
C ILE A 103 14.23 3.85 23.47
N VAL A 104 15.23 3.04 23.79
CA VAL A 104 16.05 3.15 25.01
C VAL A 104 16.94 4.39 24.99
N GLU A 105 17.39 4.83 23.81
CA GLU A 105 18.09 6.10 23.61
C GLU A 105 17.15 7.28 23.84
N ALA A 106 15.93 7.20 23.29
CA ALA A 106 14.91 8.23 23.51
C ALA A 106 14.38 8.24 24.95
N TYR A 107 14.40 7.08 25.64
CA TYR A 107 13.86 6.86 26.97
C TYR A 107 14.76 5.90 27.76
N PRO A 108 15.73 6.41 28.54
CA PRO A 108 16.61 5.57 29.36
C PRO A 108 15.85 4.87 30.51
N ASP A 109 14.69 5.40 30.89
CA ASP A 109 13.92 5.04 32.09
C ASP A 109 13.22 3.67 31.98
N ILE A 110 13.02 3.18 30.76
CA ILE A 110 12.46 1.86 30.44
C ILE A 110 13.53 0.75 30.47
N ARG A 111 14.81 1.08 30.72
CA ARG A 111 15.88 0.08 30.90
C ARG A 111 15.56 -0.80 32.11
N GLY A 112 15.31 -2.09 31.85
CA GLY A 112 15.11 -3.12 32.89
C GLY A 112 13.70 -3.69 33.00
N GLN A 113 12.72 -3.16 32.26
CA GLN A 113 11.35 -3.71 32.23
C GLN A 113 11.22 -4.78 31.14
N LEU A 114 11.73 -5.98 31.41
CA LEU A 114 11.68 -7.13 30.49
C LEU A 114 10.25 -7.47 30.02
N ASP A 115 9.26 -7.39 30.91
CA ASP A 115 7.85 -7.64 30.56
C ASP A 115 7.29 -6.59 29.57
N LEU A 116 7.81 -5.37 29.63
CA LEU A 116 7.44 -4.31 28.71
C LEU A 116 8.05 -4.55 27.32
N TYR A 117 9.30 -5.05 27.29
CA TYR A 117 9.99 -5.43 26.06
C TYR A 117 9.21 -6.51 25.29
N ASP A 118 8.82 -7.59 25.95
CA ASP A 118 8.11 -8.71 25.30
C ASP A 118 6.76 -8.25 24.74
N ARG A 119 6.02 -7.44 25.49
CA ARG A 119 4.72 -6.90 25.06
C ARG A 119 4.81 -5.93 23.87
N ILE A 120 5.85 -5.09 23.84
CA ILE A 120 6.09 -4.18 22.71
C ILE A 120 6.52 -4.99 21.48
N ALA A 121 7.45 -5.94 21.66
CA ALA A 121 7.94 -6.77 20.58
C ALA A 121 6.79 -7.53 19.92
N GLU A 122 5.95 -8.21 20.72
CA GLU A 122 4.78 -8.94 20.25
C GLU A 122 3.82 -8.04 19.44
N ARG A 123 3.53 -6.83 19.94
CA ARG A 123 2.68 -5.86 19.24
C ARG A 123 3.28 -5.37 17.93
N VAL A 124 4.59 -5.15 17.89
CA VAL A 124 5.31 -4.76 16.66
C VAL A 124 5.27 -5.88 15.64
N PHE A 125 5.50 -7.14 16.03
CA PHE A 125 5.43 -8.28 15.11
C PHE A 125 4.02 -8.49 14.57
N SER A 126 3.01 -8.45 15.46
CA SER A 126 1.60 -8.52 15.06
C SER A 126 1.23 -7.40 14.08
N GLY A 127 1.63 -6.17 14.38
CA GLY A 127 1.41 -5.02 13.52
C GLY A 127 2.12 -5.13 12.15
N ARG A 128 3.34 -5.64 12.12
CA ARG A 128 4.08 -5.90 10.86
C ARG A 128 3.35 -6.90 9.98
N GLU A 129 2.92 -8.02 10.54
CA GLU A 129 2.27 -9.08 9.77
C GLU A 129 0.91 -8.61 9.23
N ALA A 130 0.12 -7.94 10.07
CA ALA A 130 -1.15 -7.36 9.64
C ALA A 130 -0.94 -6.26 8.58
N PHE A 131 0.04 -5.37 8.76
CA PHE A 131 0.36 -4.33 7.78
C PHE A 131 0.86 -4.93 6.45
N LYS A 132 1.68 -5.98 6.50
CA LYS A 132 2.12 -6.74 5.31
C LYS A 132 0.93 -7.32 4.54
N GLN A 133 -0.01 -7.96 5.24
CA GLN A 133 -1.22 -8.51 4.60
C GLN A 133 -2.05 -7.41 3.93
N LYS A 134 -2.17 -6.24 4.56
CA LYS A 134 -2.86 -5.07 3.99
C LYS A 134 -2.13 -4.47 2.79
N GLN A 135 -0.80 -4.43 2.81
CA GLN A 135 -0.02 -4.02 1.63
C GLN A 135 -0.16 -5.01 0.48
N ASN A 136 -0.12 -6.32 0.76
CA ASN A 136 -0.33 -7.34 -0.27
C ASN A 136 -1.74 -7.24 -0.90
N ALA A 137 -2.76 -6.98 -0.08
CA ALA A 137 -4.12 -6.76 -0.59
C ALA A 137 -4.20 -5.51 -1.48
N LEU A 138 -3.57 -4.40 -1.06
CA LEU A 138 -3.51 -3.17 -1.86
C LEU A 138 -2.79 -3.40 -3.19
N LEU A 139 -1.67 -4.13 -3.20
CA LEU A 139 -0.96 -4.48 -4.44
C LEU A 139 -1.81 -5.37 -5.35
N GLY A 140 -2.59 -6.29 -4.78
CA GLY A 140 -3.58 -7.08 -5.53
C GLY A 140 -4.65 -6.21 -6.19
N GLU A 141 -5.16 -5.19 -5.49
CA GLU A 141 -6.09 -4.21 -6.07
C GLU A 141 -5.44 -3.40 -7.20
N VAL A 142 -4.17 -2.98 -7.03
CA VAL A 142 -3.40 -2.27 -8.07
C VAL A 142 -3.25 -3.16 -9.31
N GLN A 143 -2.83 -4.42 -9.11
CA GLN A 143 -2.69 -5.38 -10.20
C GLN A 143 -4.02 -5.61 -10.93
N ALA A 144 -5.13 -5.77 -10.20
CA ALA A 144 -6.44 -5.96 -10.80
C ALA A 144 -6.86 -4.75 -11.66
N TYR A 145 -6.59 -3.53 -11.18
CA TYR A 145 -6.85 -2.31 -11.93
C TYR A 145 -5.98 -2.19 -13.18
N GLU A 146 -4.70 -2.57 -13.09
CA GLU A 146 -3.80 -2.59 -14.23
C GLU A 146 -4.21 -3.63 -15.27
N VAL A 147 -4.59 -4.82 -14.85
CA VAL A 147 -5.15 -5.85 -15.74
C VAL A 147 -6.38 -5.29 -16.44
N TRP A 148 -7.34 -4.73 -15.70
CA TRP A 148 -8.52 -4.11 -16.29
C TRP A 148 -8.20 -3.02 -17.32
N MET A 149 -7.21 -2.16 -17.05
CA MET A 149 -6.78 -1.10 -17.95
C MET A 149 -6.07 -1.60 -19.21
N ASN A 150 -5.44 -2.77 -19.14
CA ASN A 150 -4.66 -3.36 -20.23
C ASN A 150 -5.37 -4.53 -20.93
N ASP A 151 -6.52 -4.97 -20.41
CA ASP A 151 -7.27 -6.10 -20.95
C ASP A 151 -7.89 -5.75 -22.30
N GLY A 152 -7.72 -6.65 -23.27
CA GLY A 152 -8.21 -6.52 -24.65
C GLY A 152 -7.68 -5.31 -25.43
N LEU A 153 -7.64 -5.40 -26.76
CA LEU A 153 -7.22 -4.27 -27.61
C LEU A 153 -8.25 -3.14 -27.59
N VAL A 154 -9.54 -3.46 -27.72
CA VAL A 154 -10.61 -2.45 -27.77
C VAL A 154 -10.83 -1.80 -26.41
N GLN A 155 -10.88 -2.59 -25.34
CA GLN A 155 -11.06 -2.10 -23.98
C GLN A 155 -9.88 -1.22 -23.55
N SER A 156 -8.63 -1.67 -23.73
CA SER A 156 -7.46 -0.85 -23.38
C SER A 156 -7.40 0.48 -24.14
N ILE A 157 -7.76 0.51 -25.44
CA ILE A 157 -7.87 1.76 -26.20
C ILE A 157 -8.95 2.67 -25.61
N MET A 158 -10.14 2.12 -25.32
CA MET A 158 -11.24 2.87 -24.75
C MET A 158 -10.89 3.44 -23.37
N ILE A 159 -10.27 2.64 -22.50
CA ILE A 159 -9.88 3.07 -21.16
C ILE A 159 -8.78 4.14 -21.23
N LYS A 160 -7.71 3.91 -21.99
CA LYS A 160 -6.55 4.79 -22.02
C LYS A 160 -6.77 6.07 -22.84
N ARG A 161 -7.48 5.99 -23.97
CA ARG A 161 -7.63 7.12 -24.90
C ARG A 161 -8.96 7.87 -24.78
N VAL A 162 -10.04 7.19 -24.39
CA VAL A 162 -11.38 7.82 -24.33
C VAL A 162 -11.75 8.18 -22.90
N ILE A 163 -11.65 7.22 -21.97
CA ILE A 163 -11.93 7.46 -20.55
C ILE A 163 -10.78 8.24 -19.90
N GLY A 164 -9.54 8.01 -20.33
CA GLY A 164 -8.35 8.66 -19.79
C GLY A 164 -7.98 8.18 -18.39
N ALA A 165 -8.25 6.91 -18.08
CA ALA A 165 -7.83 6.35 -16.80
C ALA A 165 -6.29 6.12 -16.78
N PRO A 166 -5.61 6.39 -15.65
CA PRO A 166 -6.17 6.79 -14.36
C PRO A 166 -6.60 8.25 -14.28
N THR A 167 -7.78 8.50 -13.69
CA THR A 167 -8.38 9.84 -13.60
C THR A 167 -8.18 10.51 -12.24
N ASP A 168 -8.62 11.77 -12.13
CA ASP A 168 -8.58 12.56 -10.88
C ASP A 168 -9.38 11.98 -9.70
N LEU A 169 -10.23 10.99 -9.96
CA LEU A 169 -10.93 10.26 -8.90
C LEU A 169 -9.97 9.37 -8.10
N LEU A 170 -8.92 8.83 -8.73
CA LEU A 170 -7.86 8.12 -8.02
C LEU A 170 -7.02 9.12 -7.23
N GLN A 171 -6.98 8.98 -5.91
CA GLN A 171 -6.29 9.92 -5.03
C GLN A 171 -5.35 9.20 -4.06
N ALA A 172 -4.11 9.67 -4.00
CA ALA A 172 -3.17 9.31 -2.94
C ALA A 172 -2.94 10.54 -2.06
N ARG A 173 -3.36 10.45 -0.79
CA ARG A 173 -3.19 11.55 0.18
C ARG A 173 -1.99 11.26 1.06
N ILE A 174 -1.07 12.22 1.13
CA ILE A 174 0.11 12.16 2.00
C ILE A 174 0.16 13.47 2.76
N GLY A 175 -0.22 13.44 4.03
CA GLY A 175 -0.39 14.65 4.84
C GLY A 175 -1.38 15.61 4.17
N THR A 176 -0.92 16.82 3.84
CA THR A 176 -1.72 17.86 3.17
C THR A 176 -1.69 17.77 1.64
N LYS A 177 -0.82 16.94 1.06
CA LYS A 177 -0.67 16.80 -0.40
C LYS A 177 -1.62 15.73 -0.92
N VAL A 178 -2.36 16.06 -1.98
CA VAL A 178 -3.24 15.12 -2.70
C VAL A 178 -2.67 14.93 -4.10
N LEU A 179 -2.15 13.74 -4.37
CA LEU A 179 -1.81 13.30 -5.72
C LEU A 179 -3.06 12.72 -6.39
N ARG A 180 -3.13 12.85 -7.72
CA ARG A 180 -4.28 12.43 -8.53
C ARG A 180 -3.85 11.67 -9.78
N GLY A 181 -4.74 10.85 -10.34
CA GLY A 181 -4.53 10.15 -11.60
C GLY A 181 -3.29 9.25 -11.57
N GLN A 182 -2.48 9.29 -12.62
CA GLN A 182 -1.29 8.45 -12.73
C GLN A 182 -0.31 8.67 -11.57
N ALA A 183 -0.11 9.90 -11.12
CA ALA A 183 0.76 10.20 -9.99
C ALA A 183 0.25 9.58 -8.67
N ALA A 184 -1.08 9.47 -8.51
CA ALA A 184 -1.66 8.74 -7.38
C ALA A 184 -1.41 7.24 -7.50
N LEU A 185 -1.59 6.66 -8.69
CA LEU A 185 -1.32 5.23 -8.92
C LEU A 185 0.14 4.90 -8.62
N ASP A 186 1.08 5.70 -9.12
CA ASP A 186 2.52 5.51 -8.89
C ASP A 186 2.88 5.60 -7.41
N GLN A 187 2.23 6.50 -6.67
CA GLN A 187 2.42 6.60 -5.23
C GLN A 187 1.84 5.40 -4.46
N ILE A 188 0.69 4.87 -4.89
CA ILE A 188 0.04 3.71 -4.26
C ILE A 188 0.83 2.42 -4.54
N ARG A 189 1.51 2.33 -5.69
CA ARG A 189 2.42 1.22 -6.05
C ARG A 189 3.63 1.12 -5.13
N LEU A 190 4.05 2.22 -4.51
CA LEU A 190 5.22 2.21 -3.63
C LEU A 190 4.93 1.35 -2.40
N VAL A 191 5.56 0.18 -2.35
CA VAL A 191 5.56 -0.68 -1.16
C VAL A 191 6.35 0.02 -0.07
N VAL A 192 5.76 0.16 1.11
CA VAL A 192 6.48 0.65 2.27
C VAL A 192 7.33 -0.50 2.80
N THR A 193 8.62 -0.45 2.51
CA THR A 193 9.65 -1.46 2.82
C THR A 193 10.81 -0.85 3.61
N SER A 194 11.73 -1.72 4.04
CA SER A 194 12.98 -1.34 4.68
C SER A 194 13.94 -0.66 3.71
N LYS A 195 14.79 0.25 4.20
CA LYS A 195 15.84 0.88 3.37
C LYS A 195 16.83 -0.17 2.85
N GLY A 196 17.24 -1.11 3.71
CA GLY A 196 18.09 -2.23 3.32
C GLY A 196 17.42 -3.11 2.27
N THR A 197 16.11 -3.36 2.41
CA THR A 197 15.34 -4.07 1.38
C THR A 197 15.38 -3.33 0.05
N ASN A 198 15.21 -2.01 0.04
CA ASN A 198 15.29 -1.21 -1.19
C ASN A 198 16.68 -1.28 -1.83
N GLU A 199 17.74 -1.15 -1.03
CA GLU A 199 19.12 -1.26 -1.48
C GLU A 199 19.40 -2.66 -2.05
N SER A 200 18.85 -3.72 -1.47
CA SER A 200 18.96 -5.09 -2.01
C SER A 200 18.22 -5.26 -3.34
N PHE A 201 17.03 -4.67 -3.50
CA PHE A 201 16.30 -4.69 -4.77
C PHE A 201 16.94 -3.83 -5.85
N GLU A 202 17.55 -2.69 -5.48
CA GLU A 202 18.26 -1.81 -6.41
C GLU A 202 19.60 -2.41 -6.84
N SER A 203 20.34 -3.04 -5.93
CA SER A 203 21.64 -3.67 -6.20
C SER A 203 21.53 -5.07 -6.80
N GLY A 204 20.38 -5.73 -6.64
CA GLY A 204 20.19 -7.14 -7.01
C GLY A 204 20.96 -8.13 -6.14
N GLN A 205 21.51 -7.67 -5.01
CA GLN A 205 22.27 -8.47 -4.06
C GLN A 205 21.68 -8.28 -2.67
N GLU A 206 21.39 -9.38 -1.98
CA GLU A 206 21.01 -9.33 -0.58
C GLU A 206 22.28 -9.48 0.26
N GLU A 207 22.52 -8.55 1.20
CA GLU A 207 23.59 -8.75 2.18
C GLU A 207 23.36 -10.09 2.88
N ALA A 208 24.38 -10.94 2.89
CA ALA A 208 24.30 -12.22 3.57
C ALA A 208 23.93 -11.99 5.04
N ILE A 209 22.94 -12.74 5.52
CA ILE A 209 22.49 -12.67 6.91
C ILE A 209 23.67 -13.07 7.82
N ASP A 210 24.36 -12.08 8.37
CA ASP A 210 25.43 -12.31 9.35
C ASP A 210 24.80 -12.64 10.69
N PHE A 211 24.67 -13.94 10.95
CA PHE A 211 24.42 -14.44 12.30
C PHE A 211 25.70 -14.22 13.07
N GLY A 212 25.86 -13.04 13.70
CA GLY A 212 27.02 -12.63 14.49
C GLY A 212 27.44 -13.70 15.51
N GLY A 213 28.16 -14.70 15.01
CA GLY A 213 28.75 -15.77 15.75
C GLY A 213 30.10 -15.24 16.13
N LYS A 214 30.28 -14.99 17.43
CA LYS A 214 31.61 -14.92 18.01
C LYS A 214 32.38 -16.15 17.52
N LYS A 215 33.28 -15.96 16.56
CA LYS A 215 34.37 -16.89 16.33
C LYS A 215 35.25 -16.84 17.58
N ASN A 216 35.50 -18.01 18.15
CA ASN A 216 36.44 -18.23 19.25
C ASN A 216 37.78 -17.55 18.98
#